data_AF-A0A8T5KBH0-F1
#
_entry.id   AF-A0A8T5KBH0-F1
#
_cell.length_a   1.000
_cell.length_b   1.000
_cell.length_c   1.000
_cell.angle_alpha   90.00
_cell.angle_beta   90.00
_cell.angle_gamma   90.00
#
_symmetry.space_group_name_H-M   'P 1'
#
loop_
_entity.id
_entity.type
_entity.pdbx_description
1 polymer ?
#
loop_
_entity_poly.entity_id
_entity_poly.type
_entity_poly.pdbx_seq_one_letter_code
_entity_poly.pdbx_strand_id
1 'polypeptide(L)'
;MLQDVALGLLTSGVAVEGTARLVVDIAMYFGLFVIVAMALNFQYGNAGIPNMGCAVQVITGGFFVSAITVRLMFIIVEGAGLELQTWATDFDWTYNNPANVRIVNDYITTNPTFGWSMLLFSLAGALVMGAVVGYVISL
;
A
#
# COMPACT_ATOMS: atom_id res chain seq x y z
N MET A 1 13.78 -31.22 -11.77
CA MET A 1 13.14 -30.35 -10.75
C MET A 1 13.74 -28.95 -10.72
N LEU A 2 15.00 -28.75 -10.32
CA LEU A 2 15.63 -27.40 -10.35
C LEU A 2 15.79 -26.83 -11.77
N GLN A 3 16.14 -27.66 -12.74
CA GLN A 3 16.23 -27.25 -14.15
C GLN A 3 14.87 -26.91 -14.76
N ASP A 4 13.81 -27.62 -14.39
CA ASP A 4 12.44 -27.35 -14.89
C ASP A 4 11.86 -26.07 -14.28
N VAL A 5 12.21 -25.75 -13.02
CA VAL A 5 11.85 -24.47 -12.37
C VAL A 5 12.62 -23.31 -12.99
N ALA A 6 13.92 -23.47 -13.26
CA ALA A 6 14.73 -22.44 -13.91
C ALA A 6 14.27 -22.18 -15.35
N LEU A 7 13.97 -23.23 -16.11
CA LEU A 7 13.44 -23.12 -17.47
C LEU A 7 12.02 -22.55 -17.45
N GLY A 8 11.19 -22.92 -16.48
CA GLY A 8 9.86 -22.34 -16.26
C GLY A 8 9.91 -20.85 -15.91
N LEU A 9 10.87 -20.40 -15.11
CA LEU A 9 11.08 -18.99 -14.76
C LEU A 9 11.54 -18.17 -15.98
N LEU A 10 12.45 -18.73 -16.80
CA LEU A 10 13.00 -18.09 -17.99
C LEU A 10 12.05 -18.09 -19.19
N THR A 11 11.14 -19.06 -19.28
CA THR A 11 10.16 -19.19 -20.38
C THR A 11 8.76 -18.71 -20.03
N SER A 12 8.48 -18.45 -18.75
CA SER A 12 7.24 -17.79 -18.36
C SER A 12 7.25 -16.35 -18.90
N GLY A 13 6.16 -15.92 -19.55
CA GLY A 13 5.95 -14.52 -19.97
C GLY A 13 6.08 -13.50 -18.83
N VAL A 14 6.15 -13.98 -17.58
CA VAL A 14 6.44 -13.22 -16.36
C VAL A 14 7.80 -12.54 -16.39
N ALA A 15 8.82 -13.11 -17.05
CA ALA A 15 10.16 -12.49 -17.12
C ALA A 15 10.18 -11.23 -18.01
N VAL A 16 9.38 -11.21 -19.09
CA VAL A 16 9.25 -10.05 -19.99
C VAL A 16 8.33 -8.98 -19.39
N GLU A 17 7.27 -9.38 -18.68
CA GLU A 17 6.47 -8.46 -17.86
C GLU A 17 7.25 -7.91 -16.65
N GLY A 18 8.23 -8.68 -16.14
CA GLY A 18 9.03 -8.31 -14.96
C GLY A 18 9.81 -7.02 -15.13
N THR A 19 10.37 -6.74 -16.32
CA THR A 19 11.13 -5.52 -16.57
C THR A 19 10.23 -4.29 -16.68
N ALA A 20 9.09 -4.40 -17.36
CA ALA A 20 8.12 -3.31 -17.45
C ALA A 20 7.49 -3.00 -16.09
N ARG A 21 7.16 -4.04 -15.32
CA ARG A 21 6.63 -3.93 -13.96
C ARG A 21 7.65 -3.32 -13.00
N LEU A 22 8.92 -3.71 -13.10
CA LEU A 22 10.02 -3.11 -12.33
C LEU A 22 10.12 -1.59 -12.59
N VAL A 23 10.04 -1.17 -13.85
CA VAL A 23 10.09 0.27 -14.19
C VAL A 23 8.90 1.02 -13.60
N VAL A 24 7.70 0.43 -13.65
CA VAL A 24 6.49 1.02 -13.04
C VAL A 24 6.61 1.09 -11.51
N ASP A 25 7.11 0.04 -10.86
CA ASP A 25 7.31 0.01 -9.41
C ASP A 25 8.33 1.07 -8.96
N ILE A 26 9.46 1.17 -9.67
CA ILE A 26 10.48 2.21 -9.43
C ILE A 26 9.88 3.60 -9.64
N ALA A 27 9.14 3.81 -10.73
CA ALA A 27 8.50 5.09 -11.02
C ALA A 27 7.45 5.46 -9.96
N MET A 28 6.68 4.51 -9.45
CA MET A 28 5.72 4.74 -8.37
C MET A 28 6.42 5.13 -7.07
N TYR A 29 7.44 4.39 -6.65
CA TYR A 29 8.19 4.73 -5.43
C TYR A 29 8.88 6.08 -5.55
N PHE A 30 9.56 6.33 -6.67
CA PHE A 30 10.24 7.61 -6.91
C PHE A 30 9.23 8.77 -6.96
N GLY A 31 8.11 8.60 -7.66
CA GLY A 31 7.05 9.60 -7.73
C GLY A 31 6.48 9.95 -6.36
N LEU A 32 6.21 8.94 -5.51
CA LEU A 32 5.77 9.15 -4.13
C LEU A 32 6.80 9.96 -3.33
N PHE A 33 8.08 9.60 -3.40
CA PHE A 33 9.14 10.34 -2.70
C PHE A 33 9.26 11.79 -3.20
N VAL A 34 9.14 12.03 -4.50
CA VAL A 34 9.19 13.39 -5.08
C VAL A 34 8.00 14.23 -4.61
N ILE A 35 6.78 13.68 -4.64
CA ILE A 35 5.58 14.38 -4.17
C ILE A 35 5.75 14.79 -2.70
N VAL A 36 6.17 13.85 -1.85
CA VAL A 36 6.37 14.10 -0.42
C VAL A 36 7.49 15.12 -0.18
N ALA A 37 8.62 14.98 -0.87
CA ALA A 37 9.73 15.92 -0.75
C ALA A 37 9.32 17.33 -1.18
N MET A 38 8.59 17.49 -2.30
CA MET A 38 8.11 18.79 -2.75
C MET A 38 7.10 19.41 -1.76
N ALA A 39 6.16 18.62 -1.25
CA ALA A 39 5.18 19.09 -0.28
C ALA A 39 5.84 19.59 1.03
N LEU A 40 6.83 18.85 1.53
CA LEU A 40 7.60 19.23 2.72
C LEU A 40 8.47 20.47 2.46
N ASN A 41 9.08 20.59 1.27
CA ASN A 41 9.82 21.80 0.89
C ASN A 41 8.90 23.04 0.84
N PHE A 42 7.65 22.88 0.41
CA PHE A 42 6.66 23.97 0.40
C PHE A 42 6.24 24.39 1.81
N GLN A 43 6.14 23.43 2.74
CA GLN A 43 5.72 23.68 4.12
C GLN A 43 6.82 24.35 4.98
N TYR A 44 8.07 23.91 4.84
CA TYR A 44 9.19 24.39 5.66
C TYR A 44 10.05 25.46 4.97
N GLY A 45 9.77 25.80 3.71
CA GLY A 45 10.34 26.97 3.03
C GLY A 45 11.85 26.90 2.75
N ASN A 46 12.48 25.73 2.86
CA ASN A 46 13.89 25.55 2.49
C ASN A 46 13.95 25.32 0.97
N ALA A 47 14.61 26.20 0.23
CA ALA A 47 14.57 26.26 -1.24
C ALA A 47 15.15 25.01 -1.94
N GLY A 48 14.39 23.92 -1.97
CA GLY A 48 14.72 22.68 -2.69
C GLY A 48 15.60 21.69 -1.93
N ILE A 49 15.86 21.88 -0.63
CA ILE A 49 16.59 20.92 0.20
C ILE A 49 15.57 20.02 0.93
N PRO A 50 15.44 18.73 0.55
CA PRO A 50 14.44 17.84 1.13
C PRO A 50 14.61 17.72 2.65
N ASN A 51 13.59 18.13 3.40
CA ASN A 51 13.53 17.92 4.84
C ASN A 51 13.21 16.45 5.16
N MET A 52 14.22 15.59 5.02
CA MET A 52 14.10 14.15 5.27
C MET A 52 13.73 13.82 6.73
N GLY A 53 13.97 14.74 7.68
CA GLY A 53 13.59 14.58 9.08
C GLY A 53 12.07 14.56 9.30
N CYS A 54 11.31 15.29 8.48
CA CYS A 54 9.84 15.31 8.51
C CYS A 54 9.20 14.29 7.56
N ALA A 55 9.97 13.40 6.92
CA ALA A 55 9.42 12.33 6.09
C ALA A 55 8.77 11.21 6.93
N VAL A 56 9.22 11.02 8.18
CA VAL A 56 8.76 9.94 9.08
C VAL A 56 7.26 10.05 9.39
N GLN A 57 6.77 11.26 9.66
CA GLN A 57 5.33 11.52 9.89
C GLN A 57 4.49 11.19 8.65
N VAL A 58 5.00 11.46 7.44
CA VAL A 58 4.27 11.19 6.19
C VAL A 58 4.25 9.69 5.88
N ILE A 59 5.39 9.02 6.05
CA ILE A 59 5.52 7.57 5.85
C ILE A 59 4.64 6.79 6.84
N THR A 60 4.49 7.28 8.08
CA THR A 60 3.58 6.69 9.07
C THR A 60 2.14 6.62 8.54
N GLY A 61 1.65 7.69 7.90
CA GLY A 61 0.33 7.68 7.26
C GLY A 61 0.24 6.63 6.16
N GLY A 62 1.28 6.49 5.33
CA GLY A 62 1.36 5.44 4.31
C GLY A 62 1.30 4.02 4.88
N PHE A 63 2.03 3.75 5.97
CA PHE A 63 1.97 2.46 6.67
C PHE A 63 0.61 2.21 7.33
N PHE A 64 -0.04 3.23 7.88
CA PHE A 64 -1.39 3.10 8.41
C PHE A 64 -2.36 2.63 7.32
N VAL A 65 -2.34 3.25 6.15
CA VAL A 65 -3.24 2.86 5.05
C VAL A 65 -2.92 1.46 4.54
N SER A 66 -1.65 1.13 4.34
CA SER A 66 -1.27 -0.19 3.81
C SER A 66 -1.53 -1.34 4.78
N ALA A 67 -1.30 -1.13 6.08
CA ALA A 67 -1.46 -2.18 7.08
C ALA A 67 -2.87 -2.24 7.69
N ILE A 68 -3.43 -1.10 8.08
CA ILE A 68 -4.67 -1.07 8.88
C ILE A 68 -5.89 -1.00 7.98
N THR A 69 -5.94 -0.07 7.01
CA THR A 69 -7.12 0.08 6.15
C THR A 69 -7.39 -1.19 5.35
N VAL A 70 -6.37 -1.80 4.75
CA VAL A 70 -6.52 -3.04 3.97
C VAL A 70 -7.06 -4.18 4.84
N ARG A 71 -6.54 -4.34 6.06
CA ARG A 71 -7.02 -5.38 6.98
C ARG A 71 -8.44 -5.12 7.45
N LEU A 72 -8.78 -3.87 7.73
CA LEU A 72 -10.14 -3.48 8.09
C LEU A 72 -11.12 -3.84 6.96
N MET A 73 -10.74 -3.56 5.71
CA MET A 73 -11.54 -3.91 4.55
C MET A 73 -11.77 -5.41 4.44
N PHE A 74 -10.75 -6.23 4.67
CA PHE A 74 -10.91 -7.69 4.67
C PHE A 74 -11.87 -8.17 5.75
N ILE A 75 -11.75 -7.66 6.98
CA ILE A 75 -12.65 -8.03 8.10
C ILE A 75 -14.10 -7.66 7.77
N ILE A 76 -14.34 -6.48 7.20
CA ILE A 76 -15.70 -6.03 6.88
C ILE A 76 -16.29 -6.86 5.72
N VAL A 77 -15.49 -7.15 4.70
CA VAL A 77 -15.91 -7.97 3.55
C VAL A 77 -16.20 -9.41 3.97
N GLU A 78 -15.37 -9.98 4.83
CA GLU A 78 -15.60 -11.31 5.42
C GLU A 78 -16.87 -11.32 6.30
N GLY A 79 -17.06 -10.27 7.12
CA GLY A 79 -18.28 -10.08 7.91
C GLY A 79 -19.54 -9.87 7.07
N ALA A 80 -19.41 -9.44 5.81
CA ALA A 80 -20.51 -9.37 4.85
C ALA A 80 -20.85 -10.72 4.19
N GLY A 81 -20.14 -11.79 4.56
CA GLY A 81 -20.40 -13.16 4.11
C GLY A 81 -19.59 -13.60 2.88
N LEU A 82 -18.56 -12.84 2.48
CA LEU A 82 -17.65 -13.25 1.41
C LEU A 82 -16.48 -14.05 1.99
N GLU A 83 -16.31 -15.28 1.52
CA GLU A 83 -15.21 -16.13 1.95
C GLU A 83 -13.88 -15.63 1.39
N LEU A 84 -13.03 -15.11 2.28
CA LEU A 84 -11.64 -14.81 1.98
C LEU A 84 -10.77 -16.04 2.24
N GLN A 85 -9.66 -16.14 1.52
CA GLN A 85 -8.70 -17.22 1.76
C GLN A 85 -8.07 -17.07 3.14
N THR A 86 -8.00 -18.18 3.87
CA THR A 86 -7.48 -18.25 5.23
C THR A 86 -5.98 -17.91 5.28
N TRP A 87 -5.57 -17.36 6.42
CA TRP A 87 -4.18 -17.02 6.73
C TRP A 87 -3.61 -18.04 7.73
N ALA A 88 -3.63 -19.32 7.36
CA ALA A 88 -3.33 -20.41 8.29
C ALA A 88 -1.82 -20.62 8.49
N THR A 89 -1.00 -20.26 7.50
CA THR A 89 0.47 -20.31 7.56
C THR A 89 1.09 -18.91 7.52
N ASP A 90 2.33 -18.77 8.01
CA ASP A 90 3.06 -17.50 8.05
C ASP A 90 3.23 -16.83 6.65
N PHE A 91 3.17 -17.62 5.58
CA PHE A 91 3.36 -17.14 4.21
C PHE A 91 2.06 -16.86 3.47
N ASP A 92 0.94 -17.40 3.94
CA ASP A 92 -0.38 -17.22 3.30
C ASP A 92 -0.73 -15.74 3.20
N TRP A 93 -0.27 -14.93 4.16
CA TRP A 93 -0.37 -13.47 4.15
C TRP A 93 0.11 -12.83 2.84
N THR A 94 1.22 -13.30 2.27
CA THR A 94 1.79 -12.70 1.05
C THR A 94 1.13 -13.30 -0.19
N TYR A 95 0.92 -14.61 -0.18
CA TYR A 95 0.51 -15.35 -1.38
C TYR A 95 -1.00 -15.27 -1.65
N ASN A 96 -1.83 -15.20 -0.61
CA ASN A 96 -3.29 -15.13 -0.76
C ASN A 96 -3.79 -13.69 -0.91
N ASN A 97 -2.94 -12.69 -0.60
CA ASN A 97 -3.32 -11.28 -0.67
C ASN A 97 -3.79 -10.85 -2.06
N PRO A 98 -3.14 -11.20 -3.18
CA PRO A 98 -3.64 -10.83 -4.52
C PRO A 98 -5.05 -11.39 -4.79
N ALA A 99 -5.36 -12.60 -4.32
CA ALA A 99 -6.67 -13.20 -4.48
C ALA A 99 -7.73 -12.49 -3.62
N ASN A 100 -7.41 -12.23 -2.35
CA ASN A 100 -8.31 -11.52 -1.42
C ASN A 100 -8.56 -10.07 -1.84
N VAL A 101 -7.54 -9.35 -2.34
CA VAL A 101 -7.70 -8.00 -2.91
C VAL A 101 -8.62 -8.01 -4.13
N ARG A 102 -8.57 -9.05 -4.97
CA ARG A 102 -9.50 -9.17 -6.11
C ARG A 102 -10.95 -9.25 -5.64
N ILE A 103 -11.25 -10.12 -4.68
CA ILE A 103 -12.59 -10.29 -4.11
C ILE A 103 -13.10 -8.97 -3.51
N VAL A 104 -12.23 -8.26 -2.79
CA VAL A 104 -12.57 -6.98 -2.17
C VAL A 104 -12.80 -5.89 -3.23
N ASN A 105 -12.03 -5.86 -4.31
CA ASN A 105 -12.29 -4.96 -5.43
C ASN A 105 -13.66 -5.24 -6.08
N ASP A 106 -13.99 -6.51 -6.31
CA ASP A 106 -15.31 -6.89 -6.84
C ASP A 106 -16.44 -6.43 -5.90
N TYR A 107 -16.24 -6.54 -4.58
CA TYR A 107 -17.19 -6.02 -3.58
C TYR A 107 -17.32 -4.48 -3.61
N ILE A 108 -16.22 -3.75 -3.76
CA ILE A 108 -16.25 -2.27 -3.88
C ILE A 108 -17.00 -1.83 -5.13
N THR A 109 -16.88 -2.55 -6.24
CA THR A 109 -17.57 -2.19 -7.50
C THR A 109 -19.09 -2.30 -7.38
N THR A 110 -19.58 -3.24 -6.56
CA THR A 110 -21.01 -3.43 -6.29
C THR A 110 -21.52 -2.52 -5.16
N ASN A 111 -20.65 -2.14 -4.23
CA ASN A 111 -20.97 -1.28 -3.09
C ASN A 111 -20.09 -0.01 -3.05
N PRO A 112 -20.35 0.99 -3.92
CA PRO A 112 -19.49 2.17 -4.03
C PRO A 112 -19.46 3.03 -2.76
N THR A 113 -20.52 3.00 -1.95
CA THR A 113 -20.57 3.69 -0.65
C THR A 113 -19.53 3.15 0.32
N PHE A 114 -19.28 1.84 0.32
CA PHE A 114 -18.22 1.22 1.11
C PHE A 114 -16.84 1.73 0.66
N GLY A 115 -16.58 1.78 -0.65
CA GLY A 115 -15.33 2.33 -1.19
C GLY A 115 -15.07 3.77 -0.75
N TRP A 116 -16.07 4.64 -0.85
CA TRP A 116 -15.95 6.03 -0.38
C TRP A 116 -15.70 6.13 1.13
N SER A 117 -16.38 5.30 1.93
CA SER A 117 -16.19 5.29 3.39
C SER A 117 -14.75 4.89 3.76
N MET A 118 -14.20 3.87 3.09
CA MET A 118 -12.83 3.39 3.34
C MET A 118 -11.79 4.39 2.85
N LEU A 119 -12.04 5.09 1.74
CA LEU A 119 -11.20 6.19 1.29
C LEU A 119 -11.13 7.31 2.33
N LEU A 120 -12.28 7.79 2.80
CA LEU A 120 -12.34 8.85 3.82
C LEU A 120 -11.70 8.40 5.13
N PHE A 121 -11.94 7.16 5.56
CA PHE A 121 -11.29 6.58 6.73
C PHE A 121 -9.77 6.55 6.59
N SER A 122 -9.27 6.11 5.43
CA SER A 122 -7.83 6.05 5.17
C SER A 122 -7.15 7.42 5.22
N LEU A 123 -7.80 8.46 4.68
CA LEU A 123 -7.31 9.83 4.70
C LEU A 123 -7.32 10.38 6.13
N ALA A 124 -8.43 10.22 6.85
CA ALA A 124 -8.55 10.67 8.23
C ALA A 124 -7.51 9.98 9.15
N GLY A 125 -7.39 8.65 9.03
CA GLY A 125 -6.42 7.88 9.81
C GLY A 125 -4.98 8.24 9.49
N ALA A 126 -4.63 8.41 8.20
CA ALA A 126 -3.30 8.85 7.79
C ALA A 126 -2.94 10.24 8.35
N LEU A 127 -3.90 11.19 8.33
CA LEU A 127 -3.71 12.52 8.91
C LEU A 127 -3.49 12.47 10.42
N VAL A 128 -4.33 11.71 11.14
CA VAL A 128 -4.22 11.58 12.60
C VAL A 128 -2.89 10.93 12.98
N MET A 129 -2.54 9.81 12.35
CA MET A 129 -1.29 9.11 12.68
C MET A 129 -0.05 9.93 12.31
N GLY A 130 -0.08 10.63 11.17
CA GLY A 130 0.98 11.54 10.79
C GLY A 130 1.13 12.69 11.79
N ALA A 131 0.03 13.29 12.24
CA ALA A 131 0.06 14.35 13.24
C ALA A 131 0.58 13.87 14.60
N VAL A 132 0.17 12.68 15.05
CA VAL A 132 0.64 12.08 16.31
C VAL A 132 2.15 11.84 16.26
N VAL A 133 2.64 11.20 15.20
CA VAL A 133 4.09 10.94 15.06
C VAL A 133 4.87 12.25 14.88
N GLY A 134 4.34 13.21 14.12
CA GLY A 134 4.93 14.53 13.99
C GLY A 134 5.08 15.24 15.34
N TYR A 135 4.03 15.20 16.17
CA TYR A 135 4.07 15.75 17.53
C TYR A 135 5.10 15.05 18.42
N VAL A 136 5.13 13.71 18.41
CA VAL A 136 6.09 12.92 19.21
C VAL A 136 7.54 13.20 18.82
N ILE A 137 7.83 13.40 17.53
CA ILE A 137 9.19 13.73 17.07
C ILE A 137 9.59 15.17 17.44
N SER A 138 8.62 16.07 17.61
CA SER A 138 8.87 17.47 17.96
C SER A 138 9.12 17.71 19.46
N LEU A 139 8.84 16.72 20.31
CA LEU A 139 9.14 16.71 21.75
C LEU A 139 10.64 16.47 22.01
#